data_AF-A0A833SIP9-F1
#
_entry.id   AF-A0A833SIP9-F1
#
_cell.length_a   1.000
_cell.length_b   1.000
_cell.length_c   1.000
_cell.angle_alpha   90.00
_cell.angle_beta   90.00
_cell.angle_gamma   90.00
#
_symmetry.space_group_name_H-M   'P 1'
#
loop_
_entity.id
_entity.type
_entity.pdbx_description
1 polymer ?
#
loop_
_entity_poly.entity_id
_entity_poly.type
_entity_poly.pdbx_seq_one_letter_code
_entity_poly.pdbx_strand_id
1 'polypeptide(L)'
;MASYKQQSAPNVATGGFLVLLLYLRIVVLQDAVLLRDLHPTHKLWAHPPFSCSELNTFAAELKTKMLAEKSPQADHLNDVIPDLMQHLRQQQEQTLTHIDNKLSEVGNHIKNSISQLTSGAATVRLTLDLNTPTAATSAPAQTGSNDEAATACTSTGET
;
A
#
# COMPACT_ATOMS: atom_id res chain seq x y z
N MET A 1 -23.70 -57.89 -21.35
CA MET A 1 -23.10 -56.54 -21.45
C MET A 1 -21.65 -56.56 -20.95
N ALA A 2 -20.74 -57.22 -21.67
CA ALA A 2 -19.37 -57.46 -21.18
C ALA A 2 -18.31 -57.29 -22.28
N SER A 3 -18.31 -56.15 -22.98
CA SER A 3 -17.43 -55.95 -24.16
C SER A 3 -16.72 -54.60 -24.25
N TYR A 4 -16.60 -53.82 -23.16
CA TYR A 4 -15.86 -52.55 -23.21
C TYR A 4 -14.45 -52.59 -22.59
N LYS A 5 -13.98 -53.74 -22.09
CA LYS A 5 -12.72 -53.83 -21.31
C LYS A 5 -11.48 -54.25 -22.09
N GLN A 6 -11.56 -54.54 -23.39
CA GLN A 6 -10.49 -55.32 -24.05
C GLN A 6 -9.72 -54.61 -25.18
N GLN A 7 -9.85 -53.29 -25.37
CA GLN A 7 -9.06 -52.63 -26.41
C GLN A 7 -8.80 -51.15 -26.18
N SER A 8 -8.01 -50.87 -25.14
CA SER A 8 -7.15 -49.68 -25.16
C SER A 8 -5.99 -50.01 -24.23
N ALA A 9 -4.78 -50.13 -24.75
CA ALA A 9 -3.61 -49.97 -23.88
C ALA A 9 -3.83 -48.66 -23.10
N PRO A 10 -3.70 -48.63 -21.77
CA PRO A 10 -3.88 -47.41 -21.00
C PRO A 10 -2.70 -46.50 -21.33
N ASN A 11 -2.82 -45.75 -22.41
CA ASN A 11 -1.81 -44.79 -22.78
C ASN A 11 -1.73 -43.79 -21.61
N VAL A 12 -0.50 -43.47 -21.19
CA VAL A 12 -0.23 -42.60 -20.03
C VAL A 12 -0.99 -41.27 -20.15
N ALA A 13 -1.19 -40.79 -21.39
CA ALA A 13 -1.99 -39.61 -21.69
C ALA A 13 -3.49 -39.75 -21.34
N THR A 14 -4.11 -40.90 -21.58
CA THR A 14 -5.52 -41.18 -21.22
C THR A 14 -5.65 -41.31 -19.71
N GLY A 15 -4.66 -41.92 -19.05
CA GLY A 15 -4.59 -41.92 -17.58
C GLY A 15 -4.56 -40.50 -17.01
N GLY A 16 -3.65 -39.66 -17.50
CA GLY A 16 -3.54 -38.25 -17.09
C GLY A 16 -4.80 -37.44 -17.42
N PHE A 17 -5.40 -37.65 -18.58
CA PHE A 17 -6.63 -36.98 -18.99
C PHE A 17 -7.82 -37.36 -18.11
N LEU A 18 -7.96 -38.62 -17.72
CA LEU A 18 -9.02 -39.04 -16.79
C LEU A 18 -8.84 -38.45 -15.39
N VAL A 19 -7.60 -38.35 -14.92
CA VAL A 19 -7.28 -37.65 -13.65
C VAL A 19 -7.64 -36.17 -13.74
N LEU A 20 -7.32 -35.53 -14.87
CA LEU A 20 -7.71 -34.14 -15.12
C LEU A 20 -9.23 -33.97 -15.12
N LEU A 21 -9.98 -34.85 -15.78
CA LEU A 21 -11.44 -34.79 -15.80
C LEU A 21 -12.03 -34.99 -14.39
N LEU A 22 -11.43 -35.84 -13.57
CA LEU A 22 -11.85 -36.03 -12.19
C LEU A 22 -11.61 -34.76 -11.35
N TYR A 23 -10.47 -34.10 -11.55
CA TYR A 23 -10.17 -32.83 -10.90
C TYR A 23 -11.12 -31.72 -11.38
N LEU A 24 -11.31 -31.60 -12.70
CA LEU A 24 -12.20 -30.62 -13.31
C LEU A 24 -13.64 -30.79 -12.82
N ARG A 25 -14.09 -32.03 -12.61
CA ARG A 25 -15.42 -32.30 -12.02
C ARG A 25 -15.60 -31.61 -10.67
N ILE A 26 -14.59 -31.64 -9.79
CA ILE A 26 -14.66 -31.02 -8.47
C ILE A 26 -14.73 -29.49 -8.61
N VAL A 27 -13.85 -28.92 -9.43
CA VAL A 27 -13.79 -27.47 -9.67
C VAL A 27 -15.10 -26.96 -10.29
N VAL A 28 -15.63 -27.66 -11.29
CA VAL A 28 -16.90 -27.30 -11.95
C VAL A 28 -18.07 -27.37 -10.97
N LEU A 29 -18.10 -28.35 -10.06
CA LEU A 29 -19.14 -28.45 -9.03
C LEU A 29 -19.07 -27.33 -8.00
N GLN A 30 -17.86 -26.91 -7.60
CA GLN A 30 -17.66 -25.77 -6.70
C GLN A 30 -18.11 -24.47 -7.35
N ASP A 31 -17.66 -24.20 -8.58
CA ASP A 31 -17.99 -22.98 -9.31
C ASP A 31 -19.49 -22.93 -9.68
N ALA A 32 -20.10 -24.07 -10.00
CA ALA A 32 -21.53 -24.18 -10.24
C ALA A 32 -22.37 -23.66 -9.06
N VAL A 33 -21.92 -23.84 -7.81
CA VAL A 33 -22.64 -23.31 -6.63
C VAL A 33 -22.68 -21.78 -6.64
N LEU A 34 -21.56 -21.14 -7.00
CA LEU A 34 -21.45 -19.68 -7.10
C LEU A 34 -22.19 -19.14 -8.33
N LEU A 35 -22.05 -19.83 -9.46
CA LEU A 35 -22.66 -19.45 -10.73
C LEU A 35 -24.19 -19.56 -10.69
N ARG A 36 -24.74 -20.45 -9.86
CA ARG A 36 -26.18 -20.56 -9.62
C ARG A 36 -26.77 -19.32 -8.97
N ASP A 37 -26.03 -18.70 -8.06
CA ASP A 37 -26.46 -17.45 -7.41
C ASP A 37 -26.44 -16.28 -8.41
N LEU A 38 -25.48 -16.27 -9.34
CA LEU A 38 -25.31 -15.20 -10.33
C LEU A 38 -26.30 -15.32 -11.51
N HIS A 39 -26.62 -16.55 -11.93
CA HIS A 39 -27.50 -16.83 -13.07
C HIS A 39 -28.54 -17.92 -12.75
N PRO A 40 -29.55 -17.63 -11.91
CA PRO A 40 -30.52 -18.62 -11.45
C PRO A 40 -31.42 -19.17 -12.57
N THR A 41 -31.55 -18.47 -13.70
CA THR A 41 -32.40 -18.85 -14.84
C THR A 41 -31.71 -19.76 -15.87
N HIS A 42 -30.45 -20.15 -15.64
CA HIS A 42 -29.71 -20.94 -16.61
C HIS A 42 -30.23 -22.39 -16.70
N LYS A 43 -30.35 -22.92 -17.92
CA LYS A 43 -30.91 -24.27 -18.17
C LYS A 43 -30.08 -25.40 -17.57
N LEU A 44 -28.81 -25.14 -17.24
CA LEU A 44 -27.90 -26.11 -16.61
C LEU A 44 -28.45 -26.64 -15.27
N TRP A 45 -29.15 -25.80 -14.50
CA TRP A 45 -29.68 -26.16 -13.18
C TRP A 45 -30.83 -27.16 -13.24
N ALA A 46 -31.48 -27.30 -14.40
CA ALA A 46 -32.54 -28.28 -14.61
C ALA A 46 -32.00 -29.70 -14.84
N HIS A 47 -30.68 -29.88 -15.00
CA HIS A 47 -30.09 -31.19 -15.24
C HIS A 47 -29.84 -31.96 -13.93
N PRO A 48 -29.95 -33.30 -13.97
CA PRO A 48 -29.85 -34.17 -12.79
C PRO A 48 -28.62 -33.99 -11.88
N PRO A 49 -27.39 -33.67 -12.33
CA PRO A 49 -26.30 -33.45 -11.38
C PRO A 49 -26.44 -32.15 -10.59
N PHE A 50 -27.26 -31.19 -11.07
CA PHE A 50 -27.43 -29.87 -10.47
C PHE A 50 -28.77 -29.66 -9.74
N SER A 51 -29.73 -30.56 -9.95
CA SER A 51 -31.06 -30.52 -9.31
C SER A 51 -31.18 -31.44 -8.08
N CYS A 52 -30.12 -32.14 -7.68
CA CYS A 52 -30.12 -33.09 -6.57
C CYS A 52 -30.03 -32.40 -5.20
N SER A 53 -30.65 -33.01 -4.18
CA SER A 53 -30.55 -32.59 -2.77
C SER A 53 -29.12 -32.60 -2.25
N GLU A 54 -28.31 -33.58 -2.67
CA GLU A 54 -26.90 -33.70 -2.29
C GLU A 54 -26.08 -32.45 -2.67
N LEU A 55 -26.35 -31.86 -3.85
CA LEU A 55 -25.68 -30.64 -4.27
C LEU A 55 -26.10 -29.45 -3.40
N ASN A 56 -27.34 -29.41 -2.93
CA ASN A 56 -27.79 -28.33 -2.04
C ASN A 56 -27.12 -28.40 -0.67
N THR A 57 -26.94 -29.60 -0.12
CA THR A 57 -26.17 -29.81 1.12
C THR A 57 -24.72 -29.38 0.92
N PHE A 58 -24.08 -29.84 -0.16
CA PHE A 58 -22.72 -29.44 -0.51
C PHE A 58 -22.59 -27.92 -0.70
N ALA A 59 -23.55 -27.28 -1.36
CA ALA A 59 -23.57 -25.85 -1.58
C ALA A 59 -23.65 -25.07 -0.26
N ALA A 60 -24.46 -25.53 0.70
CA ALA A 60 -24.55 -24.93 2.02
C ALA A 60 -23.21 -25.05 2.76
N GLU A 61 -22.62 -26.25 2.80
CA GLU A 61 -21.32 -26.49 3.43
C GLU A 61 -20.20 -25.66 2.79
N LEU A 62 -20.17 -25.57 1.46
CA LEU A 62 -19.18 -24.79 0.73
C LEU A 62 -19.28 -23.30 1.08
N LYS A 63 -20.49 -22.75 1.09
CA LYS A 63 -20.72 -21.36 1.49
C LYS A 63 -20.32 -21.11 2.95
N THR A 64 -20.62 -22.04 3.86
CA THR A 64 -20.17 -21.95 5.25
C THR A 64 -18.64 -21.97 5.36
N LYS A 65 -17.96 -22.84 4.60
CA LYS A 65 -16.49 -22.89 4.57
C LYS A 65 -15.90 -21.61 3.98
N MET A 66 -16.43 -21.10 2.88
CA MET A 66 -15.97 -19.84 2.29
C MET A 66 -16.15 -18.63 3.23
N LEU A 67 -17.21 -18.62 4.05
CA LEU A 67 -17.41 -17.57 5.06
C LEU A 67 -16.52 -17.75 6.29
N ALA A 68 -16.23 -19.00 6.68
CA ALA A 68 -15.33 -19.32 7.77
C ALA A 68 -13.85 -19.08 7.39
N GLU A 69 -13.51 -19.20 6.12
CA GLU A 69 -12.21 -18.93 5.54
C GLU A 69 -12.02 -17.41 5.41
N LYS A 70 -11.80 -16.79 6.58
CA LYS A 70 -11.33 -15.41 6.69
C LYS A 70 -10.10 -15.23 5.79
N SER A 71 -10.07 -14.14 5.03
CA SER A 71 -9.04 -13.97 4.01
C SER A 71 -7.63 -14.06 4.62
N PRO A 72 -6.70 -14.80 3.99
CA PRO A 72 -5.32 -14.93 4.51
C PRO A 72 -4.60 -13.57 4.59
N GLN A 73 -5.07 -12.59 3.81
CA GLN A 73 -4.62 -11.21 3.84
C GLN A 73 -5.06 -10.49 5.12
N ALA A 74 -6.29 -10.75 5.60
CA ALA A 74 -6.76 -10.20 6.87
C ALA A 74 -6.02 -10.84 8.05
N ASP A 75 -5.66 -12.12 7.98
CA ASP A 75 -4.85 -12.77 9.01
C ASP A 75 -3.41 -12.24 9.01
N HIS A 76 -2.79 -12.07 7.83
CA HIS A 76 -1.48 -11.41 7.73
C HIS A 76 -1.52 -9.97 8.24
N LEU A 77 -2.59 -9.21 7.95
CA LEU A 77 -2.76 -7.86 8.49
C LEU A 77 -2.89 -7.86 10.01
N ASN A 78 -3.63 -8.81 10.60
CA ASN A 78 -3.70 -8.94 12.06
C ASN A 78 -2.36 -9.32 12.69
N ASP A 79 -1.51 -10.05 11.98
CA ASP A 79 -0.18 -10.45 12.45
C ASP A 79 0.85 -9.32 12.39
N VAL A 80 0.79 -8.47 11.35
CA VAL A 80 1.71 -7.33 11.22
C VAL A 80 1.29 -6.10 12.02
N ILE A 81 0.01 -5.97 12.42
CA ILE A 81 -0.46 -4.86 13.28
C ILE A 81 0.34 -4.72 14.59
N PRO A 82 0.58 -5.78 15.38
CA PRO A 82 1.35 -5.65 16.62
C PRO A 82 2.81 -5.23 16.37
N ASP A 83 3.43 -5.70 15.29
CA ASP A 83 4.82 -5.33 14.94
C ASP A 83 4.92 -3.87 14.50
N LEU A 84 3.97 -3.39 13.69
CA LEU A 84 3.87 -1.97 13.33
C LEU A 84 3.65 -1.08 14.56
N MET A 85 2.82 -1.53 15.51
CA MET A 85 2.58 -0.81 16.77
C MET A 85 3.85 -0.72 17.63
N GLN A 86 4.62 -1.81 17.67
CA GLN A 86 5.88 -1.87 18.40
C GLN A 86 6.93 -0.96 17.77
N HIS A 87 7.08 -0.99 16.45
CA HIS A 87 8.02 -0.15 15.72
C HIS A 87 7.66 1.34 15.88
N LEU A 88 6.38 1.70 15.81
CA LEU A 88 5.95 3.09 15.99
C LEU A 88 6.24 3.60 17.42
N ARG A 89 5.99 2.77 18.44
CA ARG A 89 6.34 3.11 19.83
C ARG A 89 7.85 3.25 20.02
N GLN A 90 8.63 2.34 19.45
CA GLN A 90 10.08 2.38 19.52
C GLN A 90 10.64 3.63 18.84
N GLN A 91 10.11 4.02 17.67
CA GLN A 91 10.51 5.24 16.98
C GLN A 91 10.16 6.48 17.81
N GLN A 92 9.00 6.50 18.46
CA GLN A 92 8.61 7.59 19.35
C GLN A 92 9.58 7.74 20.52
N GLU A 93 9.92 6.64 21.18
CA GLU A 93 10.85 6.63 22.32
C GLU A 93 12.28 7.03 21.89
N GLN A 94 12.75 6.56 20.74
CA GLN A 94 14.02 6.97 20.16
C GLN A 94 14.04 8.46 19.79
N THR A 95 12.94 8.99 19.29
CA THR A 95 12.83 10.42 18.95
C THR A 95 12.88 11.28 20.21
N LEU A 96 12.16 10.89 21.26
CA LEU A 96 12.16 11.62 22.54
C LEU A 96 13.56 11.63 23.18
N THR A 97 14.22 10.48 23.24
CA THR A 97 15.58 10.37 23.79
C THR A 97 16.61 11.16 22.96
N HIS A 98 16.49 11.16 21.63
CA HIS A 98 17.36 11.96 20.78
C HIS A 98 17.14 13.47 20.99
N ILE A 99 15.89 13.91 21.17
CA ILE A 99 15.56 15.30 21.50
C ILE A 99 16.13 15.69 22.86
N ASP A 100 15.98 14.88 23.90
CA ASP A 100 16.53 15.17 25.24
C ASP A 100 18.05 15.25 25.23
N ASN A 101 18.71 14.33 24.51
CA ASN A 101 20.16 14.34 24.36
C ASN A 101 20.64 15.60 23.65
N LYS A 102 19.96 16.03 22.57
CA LYS A 102 20.29 17.26 21.84
C LYS A 102 20.01 18.51 22.66
N LEU A 103 18.93 18.54 23.44
CA LEU A 103 18.61 19.65 24.31
C LEU A 103 19.65 19.81 25.43
N SER A 104 20.10 18.70 26.01
CA SER A 104 21.19 18.68 26.99
C SER A 104 22.52 19.13 26.37
N GLU A 105 22.84 18.69 25.16
CA GLU A 105 24.04 19.11 24.42
C GLU A 105 24.04 20.63 24.17
N VAL A 106 22.91 21.18 23.69
CA VAL A 106 22.73 22.62 23.48
C VAL A 106 22.82 23.39 24.81
N GLY A 107 22.18 22.90 25.87
CA GLY A 107 22.25 23.51 27.20
C GLY A 107 23.67 23.54 27.76
N ASN A 108 24.43 22.45 27.59
CA ASN A 108 25.82 22.37 27.99
C ASN A 108 26.72 23.26 27.12
N HIS A 109 26.47 23.35 25.81
CA HIS A 109 27.20 24.26 24.93
C HIS A 109 26.96 25.72 25.32
N ILE A 110 25.71 26.12 25.56
CA ILE A 110 25.37 27.49 25.98
C ILE A 110 26.03 27.81 27.31
N LYS A 111 25.96 26.89 28.28
CA LYS A 111 26.62 27.05 29.59
C LYS A 111 28.13 27.22 29.45
N ASN A 112 28.77 26.41 28.63
CA ASN A 112 30.21 26.47 28.38
C ASN A 112 30.62 27.77 27.67
N SER A 113 29.88 28.20 26.64
CA SER A 113 30.15 29.48 25.95
C SER A 113 29.97 30.68 26.88
N ILE A 114 28.92 30.70 27.72
CA ILE A 114 28.72 31.77 28.71
C ILE A 114 29.83 31.75 29.77
N SER A 115 30.25 30.56 30.23
CA SER A 115 31.40 30.45 31.14
C SER A 115 32.71 30.92 30.50
N GLN A 116 32.93 30.68 29.21
CA GLN A 116 34.11 31.19 28.49
C GLN A 116 34.10 32.72 28.33
N LEU A 117 32.92 33.30 28.10
CA LEU A 117 32.73 34.76 28.04
C LEU A 117 32.91 35.42 29.42
N THR A 118 32.38 34.79 30.48
CA THR A 118 32.46 35.31 31.86
C THR A 118 33.82 35.08 32.52
N SER A 119 34.56 34.04 32.14
CA SER A 119 35.92 33.75 32.65
C SER A 119 37.01 34.60 32.01
N GLY A 120 36.67 35.52 31.10
CA GLY A 120 37.62 36.42 30.44
C GLY A 120 38.51 35.75 29.39
N ALA A 121 38.26 34.48 29.05
CA ALA A 121 39.04 33.72 28.07
C ALA A 121 38.55 33.90 26.61
N ALA A 122 37.40 34.54 26.40
CA ALA A 122 36.85 34.80 25.07
C ALA A 122 36.95 36.29 24.69
N THR A 123 37.59 36.58 23.56
CA THR A 123 37.66 37.93 22.97
C THR A 123 36.34 38.27 22.30
N VAL A 124 35.54 39.15 22.91
CA VAL A 124 34.35 39.74 22.26
C VAL A 124 34.80 40.78 21.24
N ARG A 125 34.73 40.44 19.95
CA ARG A 125 34.93 41.42 18.86
C ARG A 125 33.61 42.14 18.57
N LEU A 126 33.49 43.37 19.06
CA LEU A 126 32.40 44.26 18.68
C LEU A 126 32.69 44.83 17.29
N THR A 127 31.86 44.47 16.31
CA THR A 127 31.90 45.11 14.99
C THR A 127 30.99 46.33 15.05
N LEU A 128 31.58 47.52 15.15
CA LEU A 128 30.86 48.78 15.03
C LEU A 128 30.82 49.19 13.56
N ASP A 129 29.64 49.17 12.97
CA ASP A 129 29.37 49.76 11.65
C ASP A 129 29.03 51.25 11.87
N LEU A 130 30.03 52.13 11.73
CA LEU A 130 29.85 53.58 11.72
C LEU A 130 29.94 54.08 10.28
N ASN A 131 28.83 54.03 9.55
CA ASN A 131 28.68 54.83 8.34
C ASN A 131 27.92 56.12 8.66
N THR A 132 28.63 57.23 8.53
CA THR A 132 28.24 58.62 8.85
C THR A 132 27.13 59.17 7.94
N PRO A 133 26.37 60.19 8.39
CA PRO A 133 25.30 60.79 7.62
C PRO A 133 25.86 61.78 6.59
N THR A 134 25.39 61.72 5.34
CA THR A 134 25.39 62.89 4.46
C THR A 134 24.04 62.95 3.75
N ALA A 135 23.37 64.08 3.93
CA ALA A 135 21.98 64.30 3.65
C ALA A 135 21.70 64.58 2.16
N ALA A 136 20.59 64.00 1.72
CA ALA A 136 19.51 64.58 0.92
C ALA A 136 19.64 64.78 -0.60
N THR A 137 18.46 64.58 -1.21
CA THR A 137 17.94 65.11 -2.51
C THR A 137 18.04 64.09 -3.63
N SER A 138 16.98 63.57 -4.27
CA SER A 138 15.53 63.82 -4.34
C SER A 138 14.94 62.63 -5.13
N ALA A 139 13.99 61.84 -4.62
CA ALA A 139 12.53 61.88 -4.90
C ALA A 139 12.13 61.64 -6.39
N PRO A 140 10.86 61.30 -6.70
CA PRO A 140 10.15 60.04 -6.44
C PRO A 140 9.47 59.50 -7.73
N ALA A 141 8.94 58.27 -7.75
CA ALA A 141 7.63 57.95 -8.37
C ALA A 141 7.32 56.44 -8.32
N GLN A 142 6.08 56.16 -7.92
CA GLN A 142 5.39 54.87 -7.86
C GLN A 142 5.01 54.35 -9.26
N THR A 143 4.19 53.28 -9.25
CA THR A 143 3.32 52.70 -10.31
C THR A 143 3.95 51.44 -10.91
N GLY A 144 3.38 50.23 -10.87
CA GLY A 144 2.00 49.79 -10.70
C GLY A 144 1.65 48.86 -11.88
N SER A 145 0.93 47.78 -11.59
CA SER A 145 0.13 46.95 -12.53
C SER A 145 0.81 45.88 -13.41
N ASN A 146 0.39 44.63 -13.15
CA ASN A 146 -0.07 43.58 -14.06
C ASN A 146 -0.18 43.97 -15.55
N ASP A 147 0.30 43.11 -16.47
CA ASP A 147 -0.54 42.23 -17.31
C ASP A 147 0.27 41.46 -18.39
N GLU A 148 -0.13 40.21 -18.59
CA GLU A 148 -0.40 39.53 -19.87
C GLU A 148 0.52 39.71 -21.10
N ALA A 149 1.14 38.61 -21.57
CA ALA A 149 1.20 38.28 -23.00
C ALA A 149 1.59 36.81 -23.23
N ALA A 150 0.67 36.08 -23.86
CA ALA A 150 0.85 34.77 -24.48
C ALA A 150 1.70 34.86 -25.79
N THR A 151 1.84 33.71 -26.48
CA THR A 151 2.39 33.45 -27.84
C THR A 151 3.74 32.70 -27.77
N ALA A 152 3.99 31.52 -28.35
CA ALA A 152 3.33 30.79 -29.45
C ALA A 152 3.52 29.27 -29.33
N CYS A 153 2.50 28.54 -29.79
CA CYS A 153 2.60 27.20 -30.37
C CYS A 153 3.58 27.18 -31.56
N THR A 154 4.27 26.06 -31.77
CA THR A 154 4.24 25.40 -33.09
C THR A 154 4.48 23.90 -32.93
N SER A 155 3.44 23.16 -33.27
CA SER A 155 3.44 21.77 -33.73
C SER A 155 4.33 21.62 -34.97
N THR A 156 5.01 20.49 -35.10
CA THR A 156 5.43 19.97 -36.40
C THR A 156 5.27 18.45 -36.35
N GLY A 157 4.34 17.95 -37.15
CA GLY A 157 4.18 16.53 -37.44
C GLY A 157 5.07 16.09 -38.59
N GLU A 158 4.79 14.86 -39.03
CA GLU A 158 5.32 14.16 -40.22
C GLU A 158 6.69 13.51 -40.05
N THR A 159 6.71 12.18 -39.85
CA THR A 159 6.62 11.15 -40.92
C THR A 159 6.23 9.80 -40.33
#